data_AF-A0AA37GVN8-F1
#
_entry.id   AF-A0AA37GVN8-F1
#
_cell.length_a   1.000
_cell.length_b   1.000
_cell.length_c   1.000
_cell.angle_alpha   90.00
_cell.angle_beta   90.00
_cell.angle_gamma   90.00
#
_symmetry.space_group_name_H-M   'P 1'
#
loop_
_entity.id
_entity.type
_entity.pdbx_description
1 polymer ?
#
loop_
_entity_poly.entity_id
_entity_poly.type
_entity_poly.pdbx_seq_one_letter_code
_entity_poly.pdbx_strand_id
1 'polypeptide(L)'
;MSWVSFIFLALVACLTESSVGVGGHVLHGGYGMSSHTKGLALDWLVGAKLVLANSTVVTVSETEHPEVFWALKGAGSSFGVVSEFYFRTFDAPKQATNFLAILQWDAAKSIDGFKKLQDWAESTMPNELNMRLFITPRFTNLEGMFYGDKAGLQAVLDPLLATIGGRMTALQTTDWFGNLQHFGNGLALDQKDNYKKQENFYSSSLYTDKLSDSQIESFVSYWYNMGKTLKRDWYVQVDLHGGKNSAITQTLANSSSYAYRSKLLLYQFYDRVDVSATYPKDGFSFLGKFIESIISGMEQEDHGMYFNYPDPNMDQDGAQAKYWGGNLAKLQEIKEKIDPEEVFYFPQSVRPKRFVS
;
A
#
# COMPACT_ATOMS: atom_id res chain seq x y z
N MET A 1 -32.76 -3.38 1.75
CA MET A 1 -31.28 -3.36 1.68
C MET A 1 -30.88 -4.12 0.44
N SER A 2 -30.35 -3.44 -0.59
CA SER A 2 -30.00 -4.08 -1.86
C SER A 2 -28.61 -4.74 -1.77
N TRP A 3 -28.41 -5.76 -2.60
CA TRP A 3 -27.18 -6.57 -2.71
C TRP A 3 -25.87 -5.77 -2.87
N VAL A 4 -25.96 -4.52 -3.29
CA VAL A 4 -24.82 -3.60 -3.43
C VAL A 4 -24.17 -3.31 -2.07
N SER A 5 -24.91 -3.32 -0.95
CA SER A 5 -24.34 -2.99 0.37
C SER A 5 -23.38 -4.05 0.95
N PHE A 6 -23.37 -5.28 0.42
CA PHE A 6 -22.54 -6.37 0.97
C PHE A 6 -21.18 -6.54 0.26
N ILE A 7 -21.06 -6.12 -0.99
CA ILE A 7 -19.79 -6.19 -1.76
C ILE A 7 -18.75 -5.17 -1.24
N PHE A 8 -19.20 -4.14 -0.50
CA PHE A 8 -18.39 -3.02 -0.02
C PHE A 8 -17.51 -3.32 1.22
N LEU A 9 -17.67 -4.48 1.86
CA LEU A 9 -17.04 -4.73 3.17
C LEU A 9 -15.58 -5.17 3.12
N ALA A 10 -15.17 -5.94 2.10
CA ALA A 10 -13.78 -6.35 1.94
C ALA A 10 -12.93 -5.33 1.14
N LEU A 11 -13.57 -4.62 0.21
CA LEU A 11 -12.90 -3.75 -0.77
C LEU A 11 -12.60 -2.36 -0.24
N VAL A 12 -13.48 -1.77 0.57
CA VAL A 12 -13.24 -0.42 1.15
C VAL A 12 -12.42 -0.49 2.44
N ALA A 13 -12.24 -1.68 3.01
CA ALA A 13 -11.36 -1.93 4.14
C ALA A 13 -9.90 -1.51 3.87
N CYS A 14 -9.46 -1.65 2.60
CA CYS A 14 -8.14 -1.26 2.12
C CYS A 14 -8.14 0.09 1.36
N LEU A 15 -9.27 0.77 1.20
CA LEU A 15 -9.33 2.04 0.47
C LEU A 15 -9.53 3.19 1.45
N THR A 16 -8.53 4.08 1.52
CA THR A 16 -8.78 5.41 2.08
C THR A 16 -9.47 6.30 1.05
N GLU A 17 -9.25 6.09 -0.25
CA GLU A 17 -9.84 6.92 -1.31
C GLU A 17 -11.03 6.24 -1.99
N SER A 18 -12.22 6.84 -1.85
CA SER A 18 -13.49 6.29 -2.37
C SER A 18 -13.58 6.18 -3.90
N SER A 19 -12.68 6.84 -4.63
CA SER A 19 -12.65 6.88 -6.09
C SER A 19 -11.78 5.81 -6.76
N VAL A 20 -11.00 5.06 -5.99
CA VAL A 20 -10.09 4.07 -6.56
C VAL A 20 -10.90 2.90 -7.14
N GLY A 21 -10.65 2.59 -8.41
CA GLY A 21 -11.30 1.45 -9.07
C GLY A 21 -10.81 0.11 -8.52
N VAL A 22 -11.75 -0.79 -8.24
CA VAL A 22 -11.46 -2.14 -7.70
C VAL A 22 -10.44 -2.91 -8.52
N GLY A 23 -10.51 -2.83 -9.86
CA GLY A 23 -9.69 -3.65 -10.76
C GLY A 23 -8.19 -3.44 -10.55
N GLY A 24 -7.71 -2.20 -10.72
CA GLY A 24 -6.30 -1.88 -10.48
C GLY A 24 -5.88 -2.19 -9.04
N HIS A 25 -6.72 -1.87 -8.06
CA HIS A 25 -6.39 -2.01 -6.64
C HIS A 25 -6.17 -3.47 -6.22
N VAL A 26 -7.14 -4.36 -6.49
CA VAL A 26 -7.07 -5.77 -6.08
C VAL A 26 -6.04 -6.56 -6.89
N LEU A 27 -5.83 -6.24 -8.17
CA LEU A 27 -4.93 -7.04 -9.01
C LEU A 27 -3.45 -6.89 -8.64
N HIS A 28 -3.11 -5.98 -7.72
CA HIS A 28 -1.73 -5.70 -7.32
C HIS A 28 -1.52 -5.64 -5.80
N GLY A 29 -2.55 -5.88 -5.00
CA GLY A 29 -2.48 -5.82 -3.53
C GLY A 29 -3.78 -5.31 -2.96
N GLY A 30 -3.75 -4.02 -2.66
CA GLY A 30 -4.80 -3.26 -2.02
C GLY A 30 -4.54 -3.16 -0.52
N TYR A 31 -3.93 -2.06 -0.09
CA TYR A 31 -3.52 -1.80 1.29
C TYR A 31 -4.26 -0.59 1.84
N GLY A 32 -4.75 -0.66 3.08
CA GLY A 32 -5.35 0.47 3.81
C GLY A 32 -5.66 0.16 5.27
N MET A 33 -6.64 0.87 5.84
CA MET A 33 -6.91 0.93 7.29
C MET A 33 -7.50 -0.35 7.91
N SER A 34 -7.48 -1.46 7.19
CA SER A 34 -7.86 -2.78 7.68
C SER A 34 -6.85 -3.86 7.32
N SER A 35 -5.77 -3.52 6.62
CA SER A 35 -4.88 -4.54 6.07
C SER A 35 -4.08 -5.28 7.15
N HIS A 36 -3.70 -4.60 8.23
CA HIS A 36 -3.06 -5.27 9.37
C HIS A 36 -4.02 -6.26 10.05
N THR A 37 -5.31 -5.92 10.14
CA THR A 37 -6.33 -6.80 10.75
C THR A 37 -6.83 -7.91 9.81
N LYS A 38 -6.98 -7.63 8.51
CA LYS A 38 -7.74 -8.46 7.56
C LYS A 38 -6.98 -8.88 6.30
N GLY A 39 -5.73 -8.46 6.13
CA GLY A 39 -4.95 -8.72 4.93
C GLY A 39 -5.25 -7.72 3.80
N LEU A 40 -4.62 -7.94 2.65
CA LEU A 40 -4.78 -7.09 1.47
C LEU A 40 -6.13 -7.35 0.79
N ALA A 41 -6.59 -6.43 -0.06
CA ALA A 41 -7.82 -6.63 -0.84
C ALA A 41 -7.77 -7.92 -1.67
N LEU A 42 -6.60 -8.27 -2.23
CA LEU A 42 -6.40 -9.51 -2.97
C LEU A 42 -6.55 -10.78 -2.13
N ASP A 43 -6.45 -10.73 -0.81
CA ASP A 43 -6.63 -11.89 0.07
C ASP A 43 -8.11 -12.27 0.21
N TRP A 44 -9.00 -11.38 -0.22
CA TRP A 44 -10.44 -11.61 -0.24
C TRP A 44 -10.94 -12.06 -1.61
N LEU A 45 -10.09 -12.04 -2.64
CA LEU A 45 -10.44 -12.54 -3.96
C LEU A 45 -10.48 -14.08 -3.95
N VAL A 46 -11.61 -14.67 -4.36
CA VAL A 46 -11.80 -16.14 -4.46
C VAL A 46 -11.97 -16.61 -5.90
N GLY A 47 -12.21 -15.69 -6.84
CA GLY A 47 -12.21 -15.99 -8.26
C GLY A 47 -12.47 -14.75 -9.11
N ALA A 48 -12.34 -14.89 -10.43
CA ALA A 48 -12.63 -13.83 -11.38
C ALA A 48 -13.06 -14.40 -12.75
N LYS A 49 -13.84 -13.63 -13.52
CA LYS A 49 -13.95 -13.85 -14.98
C LYS A 49 -12.93 -13.01 -15.69
N LEU A 50 -12.12 -13.66 -16.53
CA LEU A 50 -10.98 -13.05 -17.21
C LEU A 50 -11.17 -13.18 -18.73
N VAL A 51 -11.06 -12.06 -19.44
CA VAL A 51 -10.94 -12.02 -20.90
C VAL A 51 -9.45 -12.09 -21.27
N LEU A 52 -9.06 -13.16 -21.95
CA LEU A 52 -7.68 -13.42 -22.38
C LEU A 52 -7.35 -12.67 -23.67
N ALA A 53 -6.06 -12.68 -24.04
CA ALA A 53 -5.53 -12.00 -25.23
C ALA A 53 -6.18 -12.47 -26.54
N ASN A 54 -6.60 -13.74 -26.58
CA ASN A 54 -7.30 -14.34 -27.71
C ASN A 54 -8.83 -14.15 -27.67
N SER A 55 -9.34 -13.24 -26.83
CA SER A 55 -10.78 -12.97 -26.59
C SER A 55 -11.57 -14.10 -25.91
N THR A 56 -10.92 -15.19 -25.49
CA THR A 56 -11.60 -16.23 -24.70
C THR A 56 -11.93 -15.71 -23.31
N VAL A 57 -13.11 -16.06 -22.80
CA VAL A 57 -13.52 -15.76 -21.42
C VAL A 57 -13.37 -17.02 -20.59
N VAL A 58 -12.60 -16.94 -19.50
CA VAL A 58 -12.39 -18.05 -18.55
C VAL A 58 -12.76 -17.63 -17.15
N THR A 59 -13.13 -18.59 -16.31
CA THR A 59 -13.23 -18.40 -14.87
C THR A 59 -11.93 -18.85 -14.24
N VAL A 60 -11.35 -18.02 -13.37
CA VAL A 60 -10.12 -18.36 -12.65
C VAL A 60 -10.37 -18.37 -11.15
N SER A 61 -9.85 -19.37 -10.45
CA SER A 61 -9.98 -19.59 -9.01
C SER A 61 -8.85 -20.51 -8.50
N GLU A 62 -8.84 -20.87 -7.22
CA GLU A 62 -7.89 -21.86 -6.69
C GLU A 62 -8.09 -23.28 -7.28
N THR A 63 -9.26 -23.56 -7.87
CA THR A 63 -9.60 -24.87 -8.44
C THR A 63 -9.74 -24.87 -9.97
N GLU A 64 -9.66 -23.70 -10.62
CA GLU A 64 -9.83 -23.52 -12.07
C GLU A 64 -8.79 -22.51 -12.56
N HIS A 65 -7.86 -22.91 -13.43
CA HIS A 65 -6.70 -22.10 -13.84
C HIS A 65 -5.91 -21.49 -12.66
N PRO A 66 -5.49 -22.30 -11.65
CA PRO A 66 -4.91 -21.80 -10.41
C PRO A 66 -3.62 -20.98 -10.60
N GLU A 67 -2.82 -21.28 -11.63
CA GLU A 67 -1.64 -20.50 -11.98
C GLU A 67 -1.98 -19.09 -12.47
N VAL A 68 -3.05 -18.94 -13.26
CA VAL A 68 -3.52 -17.63 -13.72
C VAL A 68 -4.15 -16.87 -12.56
N PHE A 69 -4.93 -17.55 -11.73
CA PHE A 69 -5.50 -16.95 -10.52
C PHE A 69 -4.42 -16.44 -9.56
N TRP A 70 -3.37 -17.24 -9.35
CA TRP A 70 -2.18 -16.83 -8.59
C TRP A 70 -1.53 -15.58 -9.19
N ALA A 71 -1.39 -15.49 -10.51
CA ALA A 71 -0.82 -14.34 -11.20
C ALA A 71 -1.68 -13.07 -11.04
N LEU A 72 -3.01 -13.21 -11.11
CA LEU A 72 -3.95 -12.10 -10.91
C LEU A 72 -3.84 -11.47 -9.52
N LYS A 73 -3.50 -12.25 -8.49
CA LYS A 73 -3.32 -11.76 -7.11
C LYS A 73 -1.93 -11.12 -6.92
N GLY A 74 -1.64 -10.04 -7.65
CA GLY A 74 -0.40 -9.25 -7.48
C GLY A 74 0.19 -8.69 -8.78
N ALA A 75 -0.18 -9.21 -9.94
CA ALA A 75 0.34 -8.80 -11.24
C ALA A 75 -0.75 -8.73 -12.33
N GLY A 76 -2.03 -8.67 -11.94
CA GLY A 76 -3.14 -9.03 -12.82
C GLY A 76 -3.32 -8.17 -14.07
N SER A 77 -2.84 -6.92 -14.06
CA SER A 77 -2.84 -6.05 -15.25
C SER A 77 -2.11 -6.64 -16.46
N SER A 78 -1.20 -7.59 -16.24
CA SER A 78 -0.40 -8.20 -17.32
C SER A 78 -1.04 -9.44 -17.95
N PHE A 79 -2.21 -9.93 -17.47
CA PHE A 79 -2.71 -11.27 -17.84
C PHE A 79 -4.08 -11.28 -18.52
N GLY A 80 -4.76 -10.14 -18.59
CA GLY A 80 -6.07 -10.02 -19.23
C GLY A 80 -6.92 -8.92 -18.64
N VAL A 81 -8.16 -8.83 -19.14
CA VAL A 81 -9.16 -7.91 -18.61
C VAL A 81 -10.11 -8.68 -17.71
N VAL A 82 -10.09 -8.38 -16.41
CA VAL A 82 -11.07 -8.96 -15.48
C VAL A 82 -12.41 -8.24 -15.66
N SER A 83 -13.44 -9.01 -16.00
CA SER A 83 -14.81 -8.49 -16.19
C SER A 83 -15.69 -8.64 -14.95
N GLU A 84 -15.44 -9.67 -14.13
CA GLU A 84 -16.14 -9.92 -12.87
C GLU A 84 -15.16 -10.38 -11.79
N PHE A 85 -15.33 -9.92 -10.56
CA PHE A 85 -14.58 -10.38 -9.40
C PHE A 85 -15.52 -11.06 -8.39
N TYR A 86 -15.07 -12.16 -7.80
CA TYR A 86 -15.77 -12.84 -6.71
C TYR A 86 -14.96 -12.71 -5.43
N PHE A 87 -15.57 -12.14 -4.40
CA PHE A 87 -14.93 -11.89 -3.12
C PHE A 87 -15.61 -12.68 -2.01
N ARG A 88 -14.81 -13.25 -1.11
CA ARG A 88 -15.26 -13.50 0.26
C ARG A 88 -15.41 -12.15 0.99
N THR A 89 -16.22 -12.11 2.03
CA THR A 89 -16.42 -10.91 2.86
C THR A 89 -16.34 -11.26 4.34
N PHE A 90 -16.25 -10.24 5.18
CA PHE A 90 -16.30 -10.37 6.64
C PHE A 90 -17.38 -9.43 7.20
N ASP A 91 -17.88 -9.77 8.39
CA ASP A 91 -18.83 -8.92 9.09
C ASP A 91 -18.17 -7.59 9.46
N ALA A 92 -18.85 -6.49 9.10
CA ALA A 92 -18.45 -5.15 9.49
C ALA A 92 -18.21 -5.08 11.01
N PRO A 93 -17.10 -4.50 11.49
CA PRO A 93 -16.98 -4.24 12.92
C PRO A 93 -18.12 -3.31 13.34
N LYS A 94 -18.82 -3.67 14.42
CA LYS A 94 -19.92 -2.85 14.97
C LYS A 94 -19.45 -1.45 15.35
N GLN A 95 -18.19 -1.34 15.75
CA GLN A 95 -17.51 -0.10 16.08
C GLN A 95 -16.03 -0.21 15.72
N ALA A 96 -15.47 0.89 15.26
CA ALA A 96 -14.04 1.09 15.12
C ALA A 96 -13.70 2.54 15.46
N THR A 97 -12.49 2.77 15.94
CA THR A 97 -12.02 4.06 16.42
C THR A 97 -10.92 4.57 15.50
N ASN A 98 -11.20 5.62 14.72
CA ASN A 98 -10.15 6.37 14.04
C ASN A 98 -9.44 7.29 15.02
N PHE A 99 -8.17 7.59 14.74
CA PHE A 99 -7.37 8.47 15.58
C PHE A 99 -6.30 9.22 14.81
N LEU A 100 -5.85 10.30 15.45
CA LEU A 100 -4.66 11.05 15.06
C LEU A 100 -3.87 11.40 16.32
N ALA A 101 -2.58 11.07 16.32
CA ALA A 101 -1.63 11.42 17.37
C ALA A 101 -0.46 12.21 16.77
N ILE A 102 -0.26 13.44 17.22
CA ILE A 102 0.81 14.31 16.73
C ILE A 102 2.14 13.90 17.37
N LEU A 103 3.20 13.92 16.56
CA LEU A 103 4.57 13.70 16.97
C LEU A 103 5.35 15.02 16.87
N GLN A 104 5.73 15.59 18.01
CA GLN A 104 6.52 16.82 18.06
C GLN A 104 8.02 16.50 18.02
N TRP A 105 8.44 15.84 16.94
CA TRP A 105 9.81 15.39 16.77
C TRP A 105 10.71 16.49 16.18
N ASP A 106 11.90 16.63 16.77
CA ASP A 106 13.08 17.16 16.10
C ASP A 106 13.86 16.00 15.43
N ALA A 107 15.01 16.28 14.81
CA ALA A 107 15.78 15.26 14.11
C ALA A 107 16.21 14.10 15.05
N ALA A 108 16.68 14.41 16.26
CA ALA A 108 17.11 13.39 17.21
C ALA A 108 15.94 12.52 17.69
N LYS A 109 14.79 13.15 18.01
CA LYS A 109 13.56 12.42 18.39
C LYS A 109 12.98 11.63 17.23
N SER A 110 13.15 12.06 15.99
CA SER A 110 12.71 11.29 14.82
C SER A 110 13.51 10.00 14.68
N ILE A 111 14.83 10.04 14.91
CA ILE A 111 15.67 8.83 14.88
C ILE A 111 15.24 7.86 15.99
N ASP A 112 15.18 8.32 17.23
CA ASP A 112 14.82 7.49 18.38
C ASP A 112 13.36 6.98 18.32
N GLY A 113 12.43 7.86 17.94
CA GLY A 113 11.02 7.55 17.79
C GLY A 113 10.75 6.54 16.68
N PHE A 114 11.43 6.66 15.53
CA PHE A 114 11.30 5.70 14.43
C PHE A 114 11.84 4.32 14.84
N LYS A 115 13.00 4.25 15.49
CA LYS A 115 13.58 2.99 16.03
C LYS A 115 12.59 2.27 16.94
N LYS A 116 12.03 2.98 17.93
CA LYS A 116 11.03 2.43 18.85
C LYS A 116 9.74 2.03 18.16
N LEU A 117 9.28 2.82 17.18
CA LEU A 117 8.06 2.54 16.43
C LEU A 117 8.18 1.24 15.62
N GLN A 118 9.27 1.05 14.86
CA GLN A 118 9.46 -0.18 14.08
C GLN A 118 9.63 -1.41 14.97
N ASP A 119 10.33 -1.29 16.11
CA ASP A 119 10.48 -2.38 17.09
C ASP A 119 9.13 -2.82 17.66
N TRP A 120 8.30 -1.84 18.00
CA TRP A 120 6.96 -2.06 18.51
C TRP A 120 6.04 -2.64 17.43
N ALA A 121 6.11 -2.14 16.19
CA ALA A 121 5.33 -2.63 15.05
C ALA A 121 5.66 -4.11 14.75
N GLU A 122 6.95 -4.46 14.76
CA GLU A 122 7.42 -5.81 14.47
C GLU A 122 6.92 -6.83 15.50
N SER A 123 6.95 -6.47 16.79
CA SER A 123 6.83 -7.44 17.89
C SER A 123 5.51 -7.37 18.68
N THR A 124 4.90 -6.18 18.77
CA THR A 124 3.92 -5.85 19.81
C THR A 124 2.58 -5.38 19.25
N MET A 125 2.57 -4.66 18.12
CA MET A 125 1.36 -4.07 17.53
C MET A 125 0.22 -5.11 17.44
N PRO A 126 -0.95 -4.87 18.07
CA PRO A 126 -2.03 -5.85 18.07
C PRO A 126 -2.71 -5.91 16.70
N ASN A 127 -3.31 -7.06 16.37
CA ASN A 127 -3.94 -7.30 15.07
C ASN A 127 -5.04 -6.26 14.75
N GLU A 128 -5.76 -5.81 15.77
CA GLU A 128 -6.90 -4.88 15.68
C GLU A 128 -6.50 -3.44 15.33
N LEU A 129 -5.21 -3.08 15.42
CA LEU A 129 -4.72 -1.76 15.07
C LEU A 129 -4.22 -1.74 13.62
N ASN A 130 -4.59 -0.70 12.87
CA ASN A 130 -4.06 -0.38 11.56
C ASN A 130 -3.56 1.05 11.63
N MET A 131 -2.30 1.30 11.28
CA MET A 131 -1.67 2.59 11.56
C MET A 131 -0.57 2.90 10.55
N ARG A 132 -0.38 4.19 10.28
CA ARG A 132 0.74 4.73 9.52
C ARG A 132 1.35 5.94 10.20
N LEU A 133 2.63 6.16 9.94
CA LEU A 133 3.33 7.40 10.20
C LEU A 133 3.20 8.31 8.97
N PHE A 134 2.63 9.49 9.15
CA PHE A 134 2.43 10.48 8.10
C PHE A 134 3.42 11.63 8.31
N ILE A 135 4.27 11.87 7.30
CA ILE A 135 5.36 12.84 7.34
C ILE A 135 5.12 13.92 6.29
N THR A 136 5.20 15.19 6.70
CA THR A 136 5.12 16.35 5.80
C THR A 136 6.17 17.40 6.20
N PRO A 137 6.33 18.51 5.43
CA PRO A 137 7.12 19.65 5.91
C PRO A 137 6.61 20.21 7.23
N ARG A 138 5.29 20.20 7.43
CA ARG A 138 4.61 21.00 8.47
C ARG A 138 4.37 20.21 9.76
N PHE A 139 4.07 18.93 9.65
CA PHE A 139 3.74 18.08 10.78
C PHE A 139 4.16 16.63 10.54
N THR A 140 4.19 15.90 11.64
CA THR A 140 4.36 14.45 11.68
C THR A 140 3.29 13.90 12.60
N ASN A 141 2.56 12.87 12.18
CA ASN A 141 1.58 12.21 13.04
C ASN A 141 1.52 10.71 12.80
N LEU A 142 1.06 9.99 13.81
CA LEU A 142 0.46 8.68 13.62
C LEU A 142 -1.03 8.87 13.37
N GLU A 143 -1.57 8.12 12.43
CA GLU A 143 -3.00 8.04 12.20
C GLU A 143 -3.39 6.62 11.82
N GLY A 144 -4.63 6.27 12.08
CA GLY A 144 -5.06 4.90 11.88
C GLY A 144 -6.46 4.61 12.35
N MET A 145 -6.81 3.33 12.28
CA MET A 145 -8.08 2.78 12.74
C MET A 145 -7.85 1.57 13.63
N PHE A 146 -8.56 1.55 14.75
CA PHE A 146 -8.57 0.44 15.69
C PHE A 146 -9.92 -0.25 15.70
N TYR A 147 -9.92 -1.58 15.56
CA TYR A 147 -11.11 -2.43 15.63
C TYR A 147 -11.56 -2.60 17.09
N GLY A 148 -12.12 -1.52 17.65
CA GLY A 148 -12.57 -1.45 19.03
C GLY A 148 -12.99 -0.04 19.43
N ASP A 149 -13.20 0.18 20.73
CA ASP A 149 -13.56 1.48 21.28
C ASP A 149 -12.33 2.34 21.63
N LYS A 150 -12.62 3.55 22.14
CA LYS A 150 -11.62 4.52 22.59
C LYS A 150 -10.74 3.97 23.71
N ALA A 151 -11.32 3.25 24.67
CA ALA A 151 -10.59 2.75 25.83
C ALA A 151 -9.59 1.66 25.43
N GLY A 152 -10.00 0.74 24.56
CA GLY A 152 -9.12 -0.28 23.98
C GLY A 152 -8.00 0.35 23.16
N LEU A 153 -8.31 1.36 22.34
CA LEU A 153 -7.29 2.09 21.58
C LEU A 153 -6.27 2.77 22.49
N GLN A 154 -6.73 3.48 23.51
CA GLN A 154 -5.87 4.17 24.48
C GLN A 154 -4.97 3.19 25.24
N ALA A 155 -5.51 2.05 25.67
CA ALA A 155 -4.73 1.01 26.34
C ALA A 155 -3.58 0.48 25.47
N VAL A 156 -3.74 0.46 24.15
CA VAL A 156 -2.71 0.05 23.19
C VAL A 156 -1.72 1.19 22.90
N LEU A 157 -2.21 2.40 22.60
CA LEU A 157 -1.38 3.47 22.06
C LEU A 157 -0.75 4.37 23.13
N ASP A 158 -1.37 4.57 24.29
CA ASP A 158 -0.82 5.48 25.30
C ASP A 158 0.59 5.05 25.77
N PRO A 159 0.88 3.75 26.01
CA PRO A 159 2.24 3.31 26.32
C PRO A 159 3.23 3.61 25.20
N LEU A 160 2.86 3.32 23.94
CA LEU A 160 3.71 3.62 22.78
C LEU A 160 3.98 5.12 22.68
N LEU A 161 2.94 5.95 22.71
CA LEU A 161 3.03 7.40 22.59
C LEU A 161 3.89 8.01 23.70
N ALA A 162 3.82 7.49 24.92
CA ALA A 162 4.70 7.92 26.02
C ALA A 162 6.18 7.64 25.72
N THR A 163 6.50 6.51 25.07
CA THR A 163 7.90 6.14 24.73
C THR A 163 8.47 6.88 23.53
N ILE A 164 7.63 7.20 22.55
CA ILE A 164 8.04 7.86 21.29
C ILE A 164 7.79 9.37 21.31
N GLY A 165 7.28 9.94 22.40
CA GLY A 165 7.02 11.38 22.51
C GLY A 165 5.85 11.88 21.65
N GLY A 166 4.80 11.08 21.55
CA GLY A 166 3.56 11.42 20.84
C GLY A 166 2.43 11.82 21.79
N ARG A 167 1.41 12.49 21.23
CA ARG A 167 0.19 12.83 21.98
C ARG A 167 -1.04 12.65 21.12
N MET A 168 -2.03 11.94 21.65
CA MET A 168 -3.33 11.81 21.02
C MET A 168 -4.02 13.18 20.89
N THR A 169 -4.53 13.49 19.69
CA THR A 169 -5.21 14.76 19.42
C THR A 169 -6.62 14.61 18.89
N ALA A 170 -6.93 13.49 18.23
CA ALA A 170 -8.27 13.17 17.79
C ALA A 170 -8.51 11.68 17.96
N LEU A 171 -9.71 11.31 18.40
CA LEU A 171 -10.15 9.94 18.54
C LEU A 171 -11.69 9.86 18.48
N GLN A 172 -12.20 9.14 17.49
CA GLN A 172 -13.63 9.03 17.25
C GLN A 172 -14.02 7.58 16.99
N THR A 173 -14.86 7.04 17.88
CA THR A 173 -15.50 5.74 17.65
C THR A 173 -16.76 5.96 16.86
N THR A 174 -16.88 5.21 15.77
CA THR A 174 -18.07 5.18 14.91
C THR A 174 -18.22 3.79 14.31
N ASP A 175 -19.27 3.55 13.56
CA ASP A 175 -19.46 2.30 12.83
C ASP A 175 -18.50 2.20 11.62
N TRP A 176 -18.64 1.14 10.84
CA TRP A 176 -17.84 0.96 9.62
C TRP A 176 -17.99 2.12 8.64
N PHE A 177 -19.22 2.56 8.35
CA PHE A 177 -19.48 3.62 7.37
C PHE A 177 -18.91 4.97 7.80
N GLY A 178 -19.02 5.32 9.08
CA GLY A 178 -18.42 6.54 9.60
C GLY A 178 -16.90 6.56 9.44
N ASN A 179 -16.23 5.41 9.60
CA ASN A 179 -14.78 5.33 9.36
C ASN A 179 -14.44 5.37 7.87
N LEU A 180 -15.24 4.77 7.00
CA LEU A 180 -15.09 4.94 5.54
C LEU A 180 -15.21 6.42 5.14
N GLN A 181 -16.18 7.14 5.70
CA GLN A 181 -16.34 8.59 5.46
C GLN A 181 -15.15 9.40 5.99
N HIS A 182 -14.62 9.02 7.17
CA HIS A 182 -13.46 9.68 7.77
C HIS A 182 -12.23 9.63 6.85
N PHE A 183 -11.90 8.42 6.35
CA PHE A 183 -10.74 8.25 5.49
C PHE A 183 -10.98 8.65 4.03
N GLY A 184 -12.25 8.72 3.60
CA GLY A 184 -12.67 9.10 2.25
C GLY A 184 -12.30 10.51 1.79
N ASN A 185 -11.51 11.26 2.56
CA ASN A 185 -10.94 12.58 2.22
C ASN A 185 -11.96 13.59 1.68
N GLY A 186 -13.18 13.57 2.23
CA GLY A 186 -14.27 14.47 1.86
C GLY A 186 -14.89 14.18 0.48
N LEU A 187 -14.50 13.10 -0.18
CA LEU A 187 -15.15 12.60 -1.38
C LEU A 187 -16.44 11.86 -1.02
N ALA A 188 -17.41 11.89 -1.93
CA ALA A 188 -18.61 11.07 -1.79
C ALA A 188 -18.23 9.58 -1.79
N LEU A 189 -18.74 8.80 -0.86
CA LEU A 189 -18.47 7.35 -0.88
C LEU A 189 -19.04 6.66 -2.13
N ASP A 190 -20.17 7.15 -2.63
CA ASP A 190 -20.80 6.70 -3.87
C ASP A 190 -20.30 7.57 -5.04
N GLN A 191 -19.31 7.04 -5.76
CA GLN A 191 -18.72 7.69 -6.95
C GLN A 191 -19.48 7.25 -8.20
N LYS A 192 -19.98 8.23 -8.96
CA LYS A 192 -20.77 8.01 -10.18
C LYS A 192 -19.89 8.07 -11.42
N ASP A 193 -20.45 7.67 -12.56
CA ASP A 193 -19.78 7.59 -13.88
C ASP A 193 -19.27 8.93 -14.47
N ASN A 194 -19.32 10.02 -13.70
CA ASN A 194 -18.87 11.36 -14.09
C ASN A 194 -17.65 11.85 -13.29
N TYR A 195 -16.82 10.93 -12.78
CA TYR A 195 -15.61 11.24 -12.02
C TYR A 195 -14.58 12.02 -12.87
N LYS A 196 -14.11 13.16 -12.34
CA LYS A 196 -13.23 14.12 -13.06
C LYS A 196 -12.08 14.66 -12.22
N LYS A 197 -11.81 14.09 -11.04
CA LYS A 197 -10.73 14.59 -10.18
C LYS A 197 -9.39 14.32 -10.84
N GLN A 198 -8.51 15.29 -10.75
CA GLN A 198 -7.15 15.25 -11.27
C GLN A 198 -6.22 15.90 -10.26
N GLU A 199 -5.00 15.38 -10.19
CA GLU A 199 -3.89 15.97 -9.48
C GLU A 199 -2.66 15.98 -10.39
N ASN A 200 -1.71 16.86 -10.09
CA ASN A 200 -0.45 16.96 -10.82
C ASN A 200 0.70 16.67 -9.84
N PHE A 201 1.28 15.48 -9.97
CA PHE A 201 2.17 14.93 -8.96
C PHE A 201 3.15 13.93 -9.56
N TYR A 202 4.18 13.61 -8.78
CA TYR A 202 5.00 12.41 -8.92
C TYR A 202 4.87 11.59 -7.64
N SER A 203 4.82 10.27 -7.78
CA SER A 203 4.76 9.32 -6.67
C SER A 203 5.74 8.20 -6.90
N SER A 204 6.21 7.61 -5.80
CA SER A 204 6.96 6.36 -5.80
C SER A 204 6.66 5.61 -4.50
N SER A 205 7.26 4.44 -4.32
CA SER A 205 7.03 3.59 -3.15
C SER A 205 8.27 2.82 -2.76
N LEU A 206 8.20 2.20 -1.59
CA LEU A 206 9.25 1.31 -1.10
C LEU A 206 8.63 0.25 -0.19
N TYR A 207 9.14 -0.97 -0.25
CA TYR A 207 9.01 -1.94 0.82
C TYR A 207 10.37 -2.14 1.48
N THR A 208 10.39 -2.24 2.81
CA THR A 208 11.59 -2.64 3.54
C THR A 208 11.23 -3.56 4.70
N ASP A 209 12.21 -4.34 5.13
CA ASP A 209 12.21 -4.85 6.50
C ASP A 209 12.46 -3.71 7.50
N LYS A 210 12.69 -4.07 8.76
CA LYS A 210 13.15 -3.13 9.77
C LYS A 210 14.43 -2.42 9.33
N LEU A 211 14.48 -1.10 9.48
CA LEU A 211 15.65 -0.31 9.12
C LEU A 211 16.75 -0.43 10.19
N SER A 212 18.00 -0.42 9.74
CA SER A 212 19.16 -0.26 10.63
C SER A 212 19.27 1.17 11.15
N ASP A 213 20.06 1.36 12.21
CA ASP A 213 20.31 2.67 12.79
C ASP A 213 20.85 3.68 11.77
N SER A 214 21.80 3.27 10.92
CA SER A 214 22.38 4.14 9.90
C SER A 214 21.39 4.51 8.80
N GLN A 215 20.48 3.60 8.43
CA GLN A 215 19.42 3.87 7.46
C GLN A 215 18.41 4.87 8.00
N ILE A 216 18.01 4.73 9.28
CA ILE A 216 17.12 5.70 9.95
C ILE A 216 17.80 7.07 10.04
N GLU A 217 19.06 7.12 10.44
CA GLU A 217 19.83 8.36 10.51
C GLU A 217 19.93 9.06 9.15
N SER A 218 20.20 8.30 8.09
CA SER A 218 20.24 8.80 6.71
C SER A 218 18.88 9.33 6.23
N PHE A 219 17.81 8.56 6.45
CA PHE A 219 16.44 8.96 6.13
C PHE A 219 16.02 10.24 6.85
N VAL A 220 16.23 10.30 8.16
CA VAL A 220 15.89 11.48 8.97
C VAL A 220 16.76 12.67 8.59
N SER A 221 18.05 12.46 8.29
CA SER A 221 18.93 13.52 7.80
C SER A 221 18.41 14.15 6.52
N TYR A 222 18.01 13.34 5.53
CA TYR A 222 17.43 13.85 4.29
C TYR A 222 16.09 14.57 4.54
N TRP A 223 15.24 13.99 5.38
CA TRP A 223 13.97 14.59 5.78
C TRP A 223 14.14 15.99 6.37
N TYR A 224 15.04 16.19 7.34
CA TYR A 224 15.21 17.49 8.00
C TYR A 224 16.01 18.50 7.17
N ASN A 225 17.00 18.05 6.39
CA ASN A 225 17.84 18.96 5.60
C ASN A 225 17.15 19.41 4.30
N MET A 226 16.45 18.49 3.62
CA MET A 226 15.81 18.75 2.33
C MET A 226 14.28 18.80 2.44
N GLY A 227 13.66 17.80 3.05
CA GLY A 227 12.19 17.71 3.13
C GLY A 227 11.58 18.93 3.84
N LYS A 228 12.04 19.24 5.06
CA LYS A 228 11.52 20.36 5.86
C LYS A 228 11.72 21.73 5.22
N THR A 229 12.71 21.89 4.34
CA THR A 229 13.02 23.17 3.69
C THR A 229 12.31 23.35 2.36
N LEU A 230 11.86 22.26 1.73
CA LEU A 230 11.17 22.27 0.44
C LEU A 230 9.72 22.79 0.57
N LYS A 231 9.40 23.85 -0.18
CA LYS A 231 8.07 24.48 -0.20
C LYS A 231 7.17 23.90 -1.31
N ARG A 232 6.90 22.60 -1.25
CA ARG A 232 5.89 21.90 -2.06
C ARG A 232 5.00 21.05 -1.17
N ASP A 233 3.83 20.68 -1.67
CA ASP A 233 2.90 19.82 -0.96
C ASP A 233 3.30 18.36 -1.18
N TRP A 234 4.34 17.94 -0.46
CA TRP A 234 4.81 16.55 -0.44
C TRP A 234 4.44 15.86 0.87
N TYR A 235 4.31 14.54 0.82
CA TYR A 235 4.21 13.70 2.00
C TYR A 235 4.97 12.37 1.83
N VAL A 236 5.34 11.77 2.95
CA VAL A 236 5.77 10.38 3.04
C VAL A 236 4.85 9.67 4.02
N GLN A 237 4.18 8.62 3.56
CA GLN A 237 3.49 7.68 4.43
C GLN A 237 4.43 6.51 4.70
N VAL A 238 4.51 6.08 5.96
CA VAL A 238 5.15 4.83 6.36
C VAL A 238 4.10 3.99 7.05
N ASP A 239 3.52 3.08 6.27
CA ASP A 239 2.53 2.12 6.68
C ASP A 239 3.18 0.99 7.48
N LEU A 240 2.61 0.67 8.64
CA LEU A 240 3.01 -0.51 9.44
C LEU A 240 2.39 -1.76 8.82
N HIS A 241 2.97 -2.17 7.70
CA HIS A 241 2.46 -3.20 6.80
C HIS A 241 2.56 -4.61 7.42
N GLY A 242 3.76 -4.98 7.88
CA GLY A 242 4.07 -6.31 8.39
C GLY A 242 4.03 -6.40 9.91
N GLY A 243 4.91 -7.23 10.46
CA GLY A 243 4.98 -7.52 11.89
C GLY A 243 4.28 -8.83 12.28
N LYS A 244 4.54 -9.31 13.49
CA LYS A 244 4.13 -10.63 13.99
C LYS A 244 2.61 -10.86 13.93
N ASN A 245 1.83 -9.82 14.17
CA ASN A 245 0.37 -9.90 14.29
C ASN A 245 -0.37 -9.38 13.05
N SER A 246 0.35 -9.02 11.98
CA SER A 246 -0.26 -8.57 10.73
C SER A 246 -0.87 -9.76 9.98
N ALA A 247 -2.11 -9.60 9.53
CA ALA A 247 -2.76 -10.59 8.68
C ALA A 247 -2.05 -10.73 7.31
N ILE A 248 -1.29 -9.71 6.88
CA ILE A 248 -0.53 -9.74 5.63
C ILE A 248 0.64 -10.73 5.72
N THR A 249 1.43 -10.66 6.81
CA THR A 249 2.56 -11.56 7.07
C THR A 249 2.13 -12.96 7.43
N GLN A 250 0.95 -13.12 8.04
CA GLN A 250 0.37 -14.44 8.36
C GLN A 250 -0.18 -15.18 7.13
N THR A 251 -0.40 -14.47 6.01
CA THR A 251 -0.82 -15.09 4.76
C THR A 251 0.36 -15.83 4.11
N LEU A 252 0.13 -17.05 3.63
CA LEU A 252 1.17 -17.88 3.01
C LEU A 252 1.85 -17.14 1.84
N ALA A 253 3.19 -17.04 1.88
CA ALA A 253 3.96 -16.25 0.93
C ALA A 253 3.76 -16.66 -0.54
N ASN A 254 3.51 -17.94 -0.81
CA ASN A 254 3.31 -18.47 -2.16
C ASN A 254 1.85 -18.53 -2.63
N SER A 255 0.89 -18.02 -1.84
CA SER A 255 -0.55 -18.04 -2.17
C SER A 255 -0.98 -17.03 -3.25
N SER A 256 -0.08 -16.14 -3.65
CA SER A 256 -0.33 -15.04 -4.58
C SER A 256 0.96 -14.60 -5.27
N SER A 257 0.87 -13.87 -6.39
CA SER A 257 2.03 -13.27 -7.04
C SER A 257 2.57 -12.02 -6.35
N TYR A 258 1.79 -11.41 -5.44
CA TYR A 258 2.24 -10.35 -4.54
C TYR A 258 3.46 -10.80 -3.71
N ALA A 259 4.58 -10.09 -3.85
CA ALA A 259 5.89 -10.56 -3.38
C ALA A 259 6.23 -10.19 -1.93
N TYR A 260 5.70 -9.08 -1.42
CA TYR A 260 6.27 -8.42 -0.23
C TYR A 260 5.54 -8.74 1.07
N ARG A 261 5.05 -9.99 1.22
CA ARG A 261 4.30 -10.44 2.41
C ARG A 261 5.09 -10.29 3.71
N SER A 262 6.41 -10.48 3.68
CA SER A 262 7.27 -10.47 4.87
C SER A 262 7.71 -9.07 5.31
N LYS A 263 7.60 -8.06 4.44
CA LYS A 263 8.17 -6.74 4.67
C LYS A 263 7.42 -6.01 5.79
N LEU A 264 8.17 -5.36 6.67
CA LEU A 264 7.63 -4.67 7.83
C LEU A 264 6.97 -3.35 7.45
N LEU A 265 7.60 -2.59 6.55
CA LEU A 265 7.24 -1.22 6.24
C LEU A 265 6.88 -1.08 4.76
N LEU A 266 5.79 -0.37 4.48
CA LEU A 266 5.41 0.09 3.16
C LEU A 266 5.47 1.62 3.16
N TYR A 267 6.08 2.20 2.13
CA TYR A 267 6.19 3.63 1.96
C TYR A 267 5.42 4.09 0.75
N GLN A 268 4.74 5.23 0.89
CA GLN A 268 4.27 6.04 -0.23
C GLN A 268 5.00 7.39 -0.18
N PHE A 269 5.73 7.71 -1.25
CA PHE A 269 6.35 9.02 -1.46
C PHE A 269 5.50 9.78 -2.46
N TYR A 270 5.12 11.02 -2.14
CA TYR A 270 4.25 11.82 -3.00
C TYR A 270 4.71 13.28 -2.99
N ASP A 271 4.87 13.89 -4.16
CA ASP A 271 5.18 15.32 -4.34
C ASP A 271 4.18 15.90 -5.33
N ARG A 272 3.41 16.90 -4.89
CA ARG A 272 2.29 17.49 -5.63
C ARG A 272 2.51 18.97 -5.87
N VAL A 273 2.06 19.41 -7.04
CA VAL A 273 1.93 20.83 -7.39
C VAL A 273 0.51 21.14 -7.85
N ASP A 274 0.25 22.42 -8.15
CA ASP A 274 -1.02 22.85 -8.72
C ASP A 274 -1.31 22.10 -10.04
N VAL A 275 -2.59 21.76 -10.25
CA VAL A 275 -3.02 20.97 -11.42
C VAL A 275 -2.72 21.68 -12.75
N SER A 276 -2.68 23.01 -12.75
CA SER A 276 -2.39 23.84 -13.93
C SER A 276 -0.89 24.09 -14.15
N ALA A 277 -0.04 23.75 -13.19
CA ALA A 277 1.39 23.98 -13.28
C ALA A 277 2.11 22.91 -14.12
N THR A 278 3.33 23.21 -14.58
CA THR A 278 4.23 22.17 -15.08
C THR A 278 4.89 21.48 -13.89
N TYR A 279 4.85 20.14 -13.85
CA TYR A 279 5.55 19.41 -12.79
C TYR A 279 7.07 19.70 -12.83
N PRO A 280 7.69 20.10 -11.70
CA PRO A 280 9.07 20.55 -11.71
C PRO A 280 10.05 19.37 -11.83
N LYS A 281 11.08 19.51 -12.67
CA LYS A 281 12.06 18.44 -12.94
C LYS A 281 12.83 17.97 -11.70
N ASP A 282 13.07 18.85 -10.73
CA ASP A 282 13.74 18.48 -9.48
C ASP A 282 12.88 17.59 -8.58
N GLY A 283 11.55 17.59 -8.75
CA GLY A 283 10.62 16.74 -8.00
C GLY A 283 10.94 15.25 -8.10
N PHE A 284 11.39 14.79 -9.27
CA PHE A 284 11.82 13.39 -9.47
C PHE A 284 13.04 13.06 -8.61
N SER A 285 14.07 13.90 -8.68
CA SER A 285 15.31 13.71 -7.89
C SER A 285 15.09 13.92 -6.39
N PHE A 286 14.09 14.71 -6.00
CA PHE A 286 13.71 14.89 -4.60
C PHE A 286 13.18 13.59 -3.99
N LEU A 287 12.17 12.96 -4.60
CA LEU A 287 11.66 11.69 -4.09
C LEU A 287 12.67 10.54 -4.27
N GLY A 288 13.41 10.52 -5.38
CA GLY A 288 14.47 9.54 -5.62
C GLY A 288 15.52 9.55 -4.51
N LYS A 289 16.00 10.73 -4.10
CA LYS A 289 16.97 10.85 -2.98
C LYS A 289 16.38 10.50 -1.62
N PHE A 290 15.07 10.70 -1.42
CA PHE A 290 14.38 10.20 -0.22
C PHE A 290 14.47 8.67 -0.15
N ILE A 291 14.20 7.99 -1.26
CA ILE A 291 14.30 6.52 -1.36
C ILE A 291 15.76 6.06 -1.21
N GLU A 292 16.70 6.69 -1.93
CA GLU A 292 18.14 6.39 -1.85
C GLU A 292 18.68 6.55 -0.42
N SER A 293 18.18 7.53 0.34
CA SER A 293 18.59 7.71 1.74
C SER A 293 18.25 6.51 2.63
N ILE A 294 17.26 5.70 2.25
CA ILE A 294 16.85 4.48 2.97
C ILE A 294 17.61 3.27 2.42
N ILE A 295 17.64 3.10 1.09
CA ILE A 295 18.13 1.86 0.46
C ILE A 295 19.64 1.82 0.22
N SER A 296 20.35 2.92 0.46
CA SER A 296 21.81 2.94 0.29
C SER A 296 22.47 1.87 1.17
N GLY A 297 23.12 0.90 0.52
CA GLY A 297 23.76 -0.24 1.18
C GLY A 297 22.82 -1.40 1.55
N MET A 298 21.57 -1.40 1.08
CA MET A 298 20.71 -2.59 1.11
C MET A 298 21.00 -3.50 -0.10
N GLU A 299 20.87 -4.81 0.10
CA GLU A 299 20.83 -5.75 -1.02
C GLU A 299 19.48 -5.65 -1.74
N GLN A 300 19.43 -6.06 -3.01
CA GLN A 300 18.24 -5.91 -3.84
C GLN A 300 17.04 -6.71 -3.29
N GLU A 301 17.29 -7.84 -2.63
CA GLU A 301 16.26 -8.69 -2.03
C GLU A 301 15.67 -8.10 -0.73
N ASP A 302 16.38 -7.15 -0.10
CA ASP A 302 15.97 -6.52 1.16
C ASP A 302 14.91 -5.43 0.95
N HIS A 303 14.69 -5.00 -0.29
CA HIS A 303 13.71 -3.98 -0.62
C HIS A 303 12.92 -4.27 -1.90
N GLY A 304 11.84 -3.52 -2.08
CA GLY A 304 10.96 -3.66 -3.23
C GLY A 304 10.16 -2.39 -3.46
N MET A 305 9.26 -2.39 -4.45
CA MET A 305 8.34 -1.31 -4.71
C MET A 305 6.92 -1.85 -4.85
N TYR A 306 5.94 -0.98 -4.64
CA TYR A 306 4.54 -1.34 -4.68
C TYR A 306 3.87 -0.84 -5.96
N PHE A 307 3.37 -1.76 -6.77
CA PHE A 307 2.79 -1.44 -8.07
C PHE A 307 1.59 -0.48 -8.00
N ASN A 308 0.78 -0.51 -6.93
CA ASN A 308 -0.34 0.43 -6.77
C ASN A 308 0.12 1.87 -6.50
N TYR A 309 1.41 2.09 -6.20
CA TYR A 309 2.08 3.39 -6.16
C TYR A 309 3.23 3.38 -7.19
N PRO A 310 2.90 3.31 -8.49
CA PRO A 310 3.90 3.02 -9.52
C PRO A 310 4.87 4.19 -9.69
N ASP A 311 6.14 3.86 -9.88
CA ASP A 311 7.18 4.83 -10.22
C ASP A 311 7.47 4.77 -11.73
N PRO A 312 6.96 5.71 -12.54
CA PRO A 312 7.15 5.68 -14.00
C PRO A 312 8.60 5.94 -14.46
N ASN A 313 9.53 6.30 -13.57
CA ASN A 313 10.93 6.53 -13.95
C ASN A 313 11.76 5.24 -14.03
N MET A 314 11.21 4.10 -13.60
CA MET A 314 11.86 2.80 -13.76
C MET A 314 11.65 2.25 -15.17
N ASP A 315 12.72 1.74 -15.77
CA ASP A 315 12.62 0.89 -16.95
C ASP A 315 11.91 -0.44 -16.63
N GLN A 316 11.55 -1.18 -17.68
CA GLN A 316 10.73 -2.38 -17.52
C GLN A 316 11.44 -3.50 -16.74
N ASP A 317 12.77 -3.61 -16.82
CA ASP A 317 13.54 -4.61 -16.06
C ASP A 317 13.59 -4.27 -14.58
N GLY A 318 13.95 -3.04 -14.25
CA GLY A 318 13.96 -2.54 -12.88
C GLY A 318 12.57 -2.58 -12.24
N ALA A 319 11.53 -2.19 -12.99
CA ALA A 319 10.15 -2.24 -12.53
C ALA A 319 9.70 -3.68 -12.24
N GLN A 320 9.91 -4.61 -13.18
CA GLN A 320 9.53 -6.00 -12.98
C GLN A 320 10.22 -6.64 -11.78
N ALA A 321 11.54 -6.43 -11.66
CA ALA A 321 12.32 -6.96 -10.54
C ALA A 321 11.84 -6.37 -9.20
N LYS A 322 11.56 -5.06 -9.14
CA LYS A 322 11.13 -4.39 -7.91
C LYS A 322 9.67 -4.56 -7.57
N TYR A 323 8.77 -4.85 -8.49
CA TYR A 323 7.35 -5.07 -8.15
C TYR A 323 7.05 -6.52 -7.77
N TRP A 324 7.77 -7.49 -8.36
CA TRP A 324 7.44 -8.90 -8.18
C TRP A 324 8.56 -9.75 -7.58
N GLY A 325 9.78 -9.22 -7.42
CA GLY A 325 10.88 -9.87 -6.70
C GLY A 325 11.06 -11.34 -7.11
N GLY A 326 11.12 -12.22 -6.11
CA GLY A 326 11.27 -13.67 -6.32
C GLY A 326 10.12 -14.35 -7.07
N ASN A 327 8.98 -13.70 -7.26
CA ASN A 327 7.84 -14.23 -8.02
C ASN A 327 7.92 -13.94 -9.53
N LEU A 328 8.85 -13.08 -9.97
CA LEU A 328 8.94 -12.62 -11.36
C LEU A 328 9.12 -13.78 -12.36
N ALA A 329 10.04 -14.71 -12.10
CA ALA A 329 10.31 -15.81 -13.03
C ALA A 329 9.05 -16.64 -13.34
N LYS A 330 8.26 -16.96 -12.30
CA LYS A 330 6.99 -17.69 -12.45
C LYS A 330 5.94 -16.86 -13.20
N LEU A 331 5.88 -15.55 -12.96
CA LEU A 331 5.00 -14.65 -13.71
C LEU A 331 5.33 -14.62 -15.20
N GLN A 332 6.61 -14.56 -15.55
CA GLN A 332 7.07 -14.55 -16.95
C GLN A 332 6.74 -15.86 -17.67
N GLU A 333 6.83 -17.00 -16.97
CA GLU A 333 6.40 -18.31 -17.49
C GLU A 333 4.89 -18.39 -17.74
N ILE A 334 4.08 -17.79 -16.88
CA ILE A 334 2.62 -17.73 -17.06
C ILE A 334 2.28 -16.76 -18.20
N LYS A 335 2.97 -15.61 -18.27
CA LYS A 335 2.78 -14.58 -19.29
C LYS A 335 3.05 -15.14 -20.69
N GLU A 336 4.12 -15.92 -20.85
CA GLU A 336 4.44 -16.67 -22.08
C GLU A 336 3.26 -17.50 -22.59
N LYS A 337 2.53 -18.16 -21.70
CA LYS A 337 1.43 -19.06 -22.06
C LYS A 337 0.14 -18.33 -22.37
N ILE A 338 -0.15 -17.26 -21.64
CA ILE A 338 -1.45 -16.58 -21.65
C ILE A 338 -1.49 -15.39 -22.61
N ASP A 339 -0.38 -14.67 -22.74
CA ASP A 339 -0.26 -13.49 -23.60
C ASP A 339 1.17 -13.37 -24.16
N PRO A 340 1.61 -14.33 -25.02
CA PRO A 340 2.95 -14.34 -25.58
C PRO A 340 3.26 -13.11 -26.44
N GLU A 341 2.26 -12.59 -27.15
CA GLU A 341 2.40 -11.46 -28.08
C GLU A 341 2.20 -10.09 -27.39
N GLU A 342 2.11 -10.08 -26.06
CA GLU A 342 1.94 -8.88 -25.24
C GLU A 342 0.78 -7.98 -25.69
N VAL A 343 -0.39 -8.57 -25.97
CA VAL A 343 -1.63 -7.83 -26.26
C VAL A 343 -1.95 -6.85 -25.12
N PHE A 344 -1.64 -7.22 -23.88
CA PHE A 344 -1.81 -6.37 -22.68
C PHE A 344 -0.50 -5.70 -22.25
N TYR A 345 0.33 -5.26 -23.21
CA TYR A 345 1.56 -4.52 -22.93
C TYR A 345 1.31 -3.17 -22.27
N PHE A 346 2.17 -2.82 -21.32
CA PHE A 346 2.46 -1.45 -20.91
C PHE A 346 3.92 -1.35 -20.45
N PRO A 347 4.53 -0.16 -20.33
CA PRO A 347 5.99 -0.02 -20.13
C PRO A 347 6.60 -0.69 -18.88
N GLN A 348 5.77 -1.17 -17.95
CA GLN A 348 6.18 -1.84 -16.71
C GLN A 348 5.45 -3.18 -16.52
N SER A 349 4.84 -3.74 -17.57
CA SER A 349 4.16 -5.04 -17.51
C SER A 349 5.16 -6.18 -17.34
N VAL A 350 4.67 -7.32 -16.83
CA VAL A 350 5.40 -8.58 -16.90
C VAL A 350 5.62 -8.94 -18.36
N ARG A 351 6.85 -9.27 -18.73
CA ARG A 351 7.21 -9.77 -20.06
C ARG A 351 7.11 -11.29 -20.16
N PRO A 352 6.76 -11.85 -21.32
CA PRO A 352 6.98 -13.26 -21.63
C PRO A 352 8.43 -13.68 -21.39
N LYS A 353 8.64 -14.91 -20.90
CA LYS A 353 9.97 -15.47 -20.63
C LYS A 353 10.90 -15.46 -21.86
N ARG A 354 10.37 -15.61 -23.07
CA ARG A 354 11.12 -15.56 -24.34
C ARG A 354 11.81 -14.23 -24.61
N PHE A 355 11.40 -13.16 -23.93
CA PHE A 355 12.00 -11.84 -24.02
C PHE A 355 12.95 -11.52 -22.86
N VAL A 356 13.20 -12.49 -21.98
CA VAL A 356 14.18 -12.39 -20.90
C VAL A 356 15.51 -12.92 -21.42
N SER A 357 16.51 -12.03 -21.50
CA SER A 357 17.86 -12.34 -21.98
C SER A 357 18.72 -13.00 -20.93
#